data_AF-A0A660R6B6-F1
#
_entry.id   AF-A0A660R6B6-F1
#
_cell.length_a   1.000
_cell.length_b   1.000
_cell.length_c   1.000
_cell.angle_alpha   90.00
_cell.angle_beta   90.00
_cell.angle_gamma   90.00
#
_symmetry.space_group_name_H-M   'P 1'
#
loop_
_entity.id
_entity.type
_entity.pdbx_description
1 polymer ?
#
loop_
_entity_poly.entity_id
_entity_poly.type
_entity_poly.pdbx_seq_one_letter_code
_entity_poly.pdbx_strand_id
1 'polypeptide(L)'
;RDNKFRGYSAYETIKMWPNVRRGEERNIFPYQEEADVMFNSALVYELSVLKIFAEPLLVQVPDNAPEFTEALRLLKLLEYFLPITNIEDIPSHSILREFIGRSIFKY
;
A
#
# COMPACT_ATOMS: atom_id res chain seq x y z
N ARG A 1 1.09 1.15 -5.67
CA ARG A 1 0.62 2.29 -6.51
C ARG A 1 1.79 3.08 -7.07
N ASP A 2 2.66 3.61 -6.20
CA ASP A 2 3.79 4.45 -6.63
C ASP A 2 4.71 3.74 -7.62
N ASN A 3 5.05 2.47 -7.39
CA ASN A 3 5.84 1.70 -8.37
C ASN A 3 5.14 1.55 -9.73
N LYS A 4 3.86 1.16 -9.74
CA LYS A 4 3.09 0.89 -10.97
C LYS A 4 2.82 2.13 -11.82
N PHE A 5 2.53 3.26 -11.19
CA PHE A 5 2.06 4.47 -11.90
C PHE A 5 3.04 5.63 -11.91
N ARG A 6 3.97 5.69 -10.94
CA ARG A 6 4.96 6.77 -10.80
C ARG A 6 6.40 6.29 -11.02
N GLY A 7 6.61 4.98 -11.13
CA GLY A 7 7.93 4.39 -11.31
C GLY A 7 8.81 4.40 -10.06
N TYR A 8 8.28 4.79 -8.90
CA TYR A 8 9.07 4.81 -7.66
C TYR A 8 9.40 3.40 -7.17
N SER A 9 10.64 3.22 -6.75
CA SER A 9 11.08 2.06 -5.99
C SER A 9 10.46 2.03 -4.59
N ALA A 10 10.51 0.87 -3.94
CA ALA A 10 10.13 0.77 -2.53
C ALA A 10 11.00 1.68 -1.65
N TYR A 11 12.30 1.79 -1.96
CA TYR A 11 13.23 2.70 -1.29
C TYR A 11 12.73 4.15 -1.33
N GLU A 12 12.43 4.68 -2.52
CA GLU A 12 11.94 6.06 -2.69
C GLU A 12 10.61 6.28 -1.98
N THR A 13 9.73 5.29 -2.03
CA THR A 13 8.41 5.36 -1.38
C THR A 13 8.55 5.43 0.14
N ILE A 14 9.38 4.56 0.74
CA ILE A 14 9.63 4.56 2.18
C ILE A 14 10.30 5.86 2.62
N LYS A 15 11.30 6.33 1.86
CA LYS A 15 12.00 7.59 2.11
C LYS A 15 11.06 8.80 2.12
N MET A 16 10.06 8.81 1.25
CA MET A 16 9.07 9.88 1.15
C MET A 16 8.00 9.82 2.24
N TRP A 17 7.76 8.64 2.84
CA TRP A 17 6.64 8.41 3.77
C TRP A 17 6.52 9.42 4.92
N PRO A 18 7.61 9.87 5.59
CA PRO A 18 7.51 10.89 6.64
C PRO A 18 6.94 12.23 6.15
N ASN A 19 7.16 12.58 4.87
CA ASN A 19 6.60 13.81 4.29
C ASN A 19 5.08 13.69 4.13
N VAL A 20 4.61 12.51 3.71
CA VAL A 20 3.17 12.22 3.59
C VAL A 20 2.52 12.33 4.96
N ARG A 21 3.08 11.65 5.97
CA ARG A 21 2.58 11.68 7.36
C ARG A 21 2.48 13.08 7.94
N ARG A 22 3.52 13.92 7.80
CA ARG A 22 3.46 15.32 8.24
C ARG A 22 2.39 16.12 7.50
N GLY A 23 2.16 15.82 6.21
CA GLY A 23 1.10 16.41 5.42
C GLY A 23 -0.29 16.04 5.95
N GLU A 24 -0.51 14.76 6.27
CA GLU A 24 -1.76 14.25 6.87
C GLU A 24 -2.02 14.86 8.25
N GLU A 25 -1.02 14.90 9.12
CA GLU A 25 -1.12 15.45 10.49
C GLU A 25 -1.47 16.93 10.51
N ARG A 26 -0.97 17.70 9.54
CA ARG A 26 -1.24 19.14 9.48
C ARG A 26 -2.57 19.47 8.80
N ASN A 27 -2.95 18.70 7.77
CA ASN A 27 -4.00 19.12 6.84
C ASN A 27 -5.20 18.15 6.74
N ILE A 28 -5.11 16.93 7.28
CA ILE A 28 -6.17 15.91 7.16
C ILE A 28 -6.72 15.53 8.53
N PHE A 29 -5.90 15.00 9.43
CA PHE A 29 -6.38 14.50 10.73
C PHE A 29 -7.10 15.53 11.61
N PRO A 30 -6.72 16.82 11.65
CA PRO A 30 -7.43 17.81 12.46
C PRO A 30 -8.89 18.02 12.03
N TYR A 31 -9.20 17.78 10.76
CA TYR A 31 -10.50 18.10 10.16
C TYR A 31 -11.38 16.85 9.93
N GLN A 32 -10.88 15.65 10.22
CA GLN A 32 -11.60 14.41 9.90
C GLN A 32 -12.96 14.28 10.62
N GLU A 33 -13.07 14.83 11.84
CA GLU A 33 -14.27 14.80 12.68
C GLU A 33 -15.28 15.90 12.29
N GLU A 34 -14.90 16.82 11.42
CA GLU A 34 -15.79 17.87 10.91
C GLU A 34 -16.59 17.41 9.68
N ALA A 35 -16.30 16.21 9.17
CA ALA A 35 -16.98 15.67 7.99
C ALA A 35 -18.39 15.17 8.30
N ASP A 36 -19.37 15.54 7.47
CA ASP A 36 -20.75 15.04 7.60
C ASP A 36 -20.85 13.51 7.46
N VAL A 37 -19.97 12.91 6.66
CA VAL A 37 -19.93 11.47 6.37
C VAL A 37 -18.49 10.98 6.26
N MET A 38 -18.19 9.85 6.88
CA MET A 38 -16.92 9.13 6.77
C MET A 38 -17.15 7.75 6.13
N PHE A 39 -16.26 7.35 5.21
CA PHE A 39 -16.25 6.03 4.59
C PHE A 39 -14.88 5.37 4.76
N ASN A 40 -14.87 4.14 5.29
CA ASN A 40 -13.66 3.34 5.42
C ASN A 40 -13.61 2.29 4.31
N SER A 41 -12.59 2.38 3.45
CA SER A 41 -12.38 1.47 2.32
C SER A 41 -11.52 0.25 2.64
N ALA A 42 -11.21 -0.01 3.91
CA ALA A 42 -10.36 -1.12 4.33
C ALA A 42 -11.02 -2.48 4.02
N LEU A 43 -10.21 -3.44 3.56
CA LEU A 43 -10.66 -4.80 3.26
C LEU A 43 -9.83 -5.79 4.07
N VAL A 44 -10.48 -6.70 4.79
CA VAL A 44 -9.82 -7.66 5.70
C VAL A 44 -8.75 -8.52 5.00
N TYR A 45 -8.92 -8.79 3.71
CA TYR A 45 -8.02 -9.63 2.92
C TYR A 45 -6.99 -8.83 2.10
N GLU A 46 -6.92 -7.50 2.25
CA GLU A 46 -6.07 -6.64 1.40
C GLU A 46 -4.59 -7.02 1.48
N LEU A 47 -4.06 -7.29 2.67
CA LEU A 47 -2.65 -7.60 2.87
C LEU A 47 -2.27 -8.94 2.24
N SER A 48 -3.13 -9.95 2.34
CA SER A 48 -2.97 -11.24 1.66
C SER A 48 -2.88 -11.11 0.13
N VAL A 49 -3.62 -10.16 -0.45
CA VAL A 49 -3.57 -9.89 -1.89
C VAL A 49 -2.37 -9.04 -2.26
N LEU A 50 -2.06 -7.99 -1.51
CA LEU A 50 -0.98 -7.05 -1.83
C LEU A 50 0.41 -7.63 -1.58
N LYS A 51 0.55 -8.60 -0.66
CA LYS A 51 1.81 -9.27 -0.31
C LYS A 51 2.61 -9.71 -1.54
N ILE A 52 1.97 -10.42 -2.48
CA ILE A 52 2.64 -10.96 -3.68
C ILE A 52 3.22 -9.88 -4.60
N PHE A 53 2.71 -8.64 -4.51
CA PHE A 53 3.20 -7.49 -5.27
C PHE A 53 4.21 -6.66 -4.48
N ALA A 54 4.03 -6.57 -3.16
CA ALA A 54 4.87 -5.76 -2.29
C ALA A 54 6.21 -6.42 -1.97
N GLU A 55 6.22 -7.73 -1.68
CA GLU A 55 7.44 -8.44 -1.28
C GLU A 55 8.59 -8.32 -2.29
N PRO A 56 8.38 -8.54 -3.61
CA PRO A 56 9.46 -8.41 -4.58
C PRO A 56 10.05 -7.00 -4.65
N LEU A 57 9.27 -5.96 -4.30
CA LEU A 57 9.73 -4.57 -4.28
C LEU A 57 10.50 -4.27 -2.99
N LEU A 58 10.02 -4.78 -1.85
CA LEU A 58 10.64 -4.53 -0.55
C LEU A 58 12.01 -5.21 -0.42
N VAL A 59 12.20 -6.41 -0.99
CA VAL A 59 13.51 -7.10 -0.98
C VAL A 59 14.58 -6.40 -1.81
N GLN A 60 14.19 -5.46 -2.69
CA GLN A 60 15.12 -4.68 -3.51
C GLN A 60 15.65 -3.43 -2.79
N VAL A 61 15.17 -3.13 -1.57
CA VAL A 61 15.67 -1.99 -0.78
C VAL A 61 17.12 -2.30 -0.33
N PRO A 62 18.10 -1.42 -0.63
CA PRO A 62 19.50 -1.66 -0.25
C PRO A 62 19.69 -1.79 1.26
N ASP A 63 20.51 -2.74 1.70
CA ASP A 63 20.80 -3.01 3.12
C ASP A 63 21.62 -1.93 3.82
N ASN A 64 22.35 -1.13 3.04
CA ASN A 64 23.13 0.01 3.51
C ASN A 64 22.32 1.32 3.63
N ALA A 65 21.04 1.31 3.26
CA ALA A 65 20.17 2.48 3.35
C ALA A 65 19.41 2.52 4.69
N PRO A 66 19.17 3.71 5.27
CA PRO A 66 18.39 3.83 6.52
C PRO A 66 16.95 3.30 6.39
N GLU A 67 16.38 3.34 5.18
CA GLU A 67 15.05 2.82 4.84
C GLU A 67 14.96 1.29 4.92
N PHE A 68 16.09 0.57 4.92
CA PHE A 68 16.12 -0.89 4.99
C PHE A 68 15.42 -1.45 6.22
N THR A 69 15.57 -0.80 7.37
CA THR A 69 14.94 -1.23 8.62
C THR A 69 13.42 -1.25 8.51
N GLU A 70 12.84 -0.24 7.85
CA GLU A 70 11.40 -0.17 7.61
C GLU A 70 10.96 -1.19 6.55
N ALA A 71 11.75 -1.41 5.51
CA ALA A 71 11.48 -2.46 4.53
C ALA A 71 11.43 -3.84 5.20
N LEU A 72 12.39 -4.15 6.08
CA LEU A 72 12.42 -5.39 6.84
C LEU A 72 11.23 -5.52 7.81
N ARG A 73 10.83 -4.43 8.47
CA ARG A 73 9.64 -4.40 9.33
C ARG A 73 8.37 -4.73 8.53
N LEU A 74 8.22 -4.17 7.33
CA LEU A 74 7.09 -4.44 6.44
C LEU A 74 7.11 -5.89 5.92
N LEU A 75 8.27 -6.43 5.54
CA LEU A 75 8.41 -7.84 5.16
C LEU A 75 7.96 -8.77 6.29
N LYS A 76 8.44 -8.55 7.52
CA LYS A 76 8.02 -9.31 8.70
C LYS A 76 6.53 -9.19 8.99
N LEU A 77 5.94 -8.02 8.77
CA LEU A 77 4.48 -7.86 8.88
C LEU A 77 3.74 -8.73 7.86
N LEU A 78 4.21 -8.76 6.61
CA LEU A 78 3.59 -9.53 5.54
C LEU A 78 3.73 -11.05 5.76
N GLU A 79 4.77 -11.52 6.46
CA GLU A 79 4.95 -12.95 6.80
C GLU A 79 3.76 -13.56 7.57
N TYR A 80 2.99 -12.75 8.32
CA TYR A 80 1.80 -13.23 9.04
C TYR A 80 0.59 -13.52 8.14
N PHE A 81 0.65 -13.18 6.85
CA PHE A 81 -0.47 -13.30 5.91
C PHE A 81 -0.22 -14.40 4.88
N LEU A 82 -1.18 -15.31 4.75
CA LEU A 82 -1.20 -16.26 3.63
C LEU A 82 -1.53 -15.51 2.33
N PRO A 83 -0.77 -15.73 1.25
CA PRO A 83 -1.00 -15.03 -0.01
C PRO A 83 -2.27 -15.53 -0.71
N ILE A 84 -3.07 -14.61 -1.22
CA ILE A 84 -4.16 -14.91 -2.16
C ILE A 84 -3.60 -14.73 -3.57
N THR A 85 -3.32 -15.84 -4.25
CA THR A 85 -2.67 -15.85 -5.57
C THR A 85 -3.66 -15.81 -6.72
N ASN A 86 -4.89 -16.32 -6.53
CA ASN A 86 -5.93 -16.27 -7.54
C ASN A 86 -6.61 -14.90 -7.54
N ILE A 87 -6.02 -13.95 -8.27
CA ILE A 87 -6.54 -12.59 -8.37
C ILE A 87 -7.92 -12.48 -9.03
N GLU A 88 -8.44 -13.54 -9.67
CA GLU A 88 -9.79 -13.55 -10.23
C GLU A 88 -10.88 -13.68 -9.16
N ASP A 89 -10.54 -14.20 -7.98
CA ASP A 89 -11.47 -14.29 -6.85
C ASP A 89 -11.80 -12.91 -6.27
N ILE A 90 -11.02 -11.88 -6.62
CA ILE A 90 -11.28 -10.50 -6.20
C ILE A 90 -12.38 -9.91 -7.09
N PRO A 91 -13.47 -9.36 -6.54
CA PRO A 91 -14.52 -8.77 -7.36
C PRO A 91 -13.98 -7.70 -8.30
N SER A 92 -14.48 -7.65 -9.54
CA SER A 92 -14.02 -6.72 -10.57
C SER A 92 -14.34 -5.24 -10.25
N HIS A 93 -15.30 -5.02 -9.34
CA HIS A 93 -15.66 -3.72 -8.78
C HIS A 93 -15.00 -3.43 -7.42
N SER A 94 -14.08 -4.27 -6.95
CA SER A 94 -13.33 -4.01 -5.71
C SER A 94 -12.34 -2.87 -5.90
N ILE A 95 -12.20 -2.00 -4.89
CA ILE A 95 -11.22 -0.89 -4.87
C ILE A 95 -9.78 -1.43 -5.01
N LEU A 96 -9.49 -2.65 -4.52
CA LEU A 96 -8.17 -3.27 -4.67
C LEU A 96 -7.74 -3.44 -6.14
N ARG A 97 -8.70 -3.47 -7.07
CA ARG A 97 -8.42 -3.56 -8.51
C ARG A 97 -7.67 -2.34 -9.05
N GLU A 98 -7.66 -1.20 -8.35
CA GLU A 98 -6.76 -0.07 -8.67
C GLU A 98 -5.29 -0.52 -8.63
N PHE A 99 -4.92 -1.32 -7.62
CA PHE A 99 -3.56 -1.75 -7.38
C PHE A 99 -3.20 -2.97 -8.24
N ILE A 100 -4.07 -3.99 -8.25
CA ILE A 100 -3.78 -5.28 -8.89
C ILE A 100 -4.25 -5.38 -10.36
N GLY A 101 -4.98 -4.38 -10.87
CA GLY A 101 -5.55 -4.39 -12.23
C GLY A 101 -6.86 -5.16 -12.35
N ARG A 102 -7.39 -5.25 -13.58
CA ARG A 102 -8.68 -5.90 -13.94
C ARG A 102 -9.92 -5.28 -13.29
N SER A 103 -9.88 -3.97 -13.07
CA SER A 103 -11.08 -3.24 -12.64
C SER A 103 -12.04 -3.06 -13.81
N ILE A 104 -13.34 -3.02 -13.52
CA ILE A 104 -14.34 -2.53 -14.47
C ILE A 104 -14.31 -1.01 -14.62
N PHE A 105 -13.71 -0.31 -13.64
CA PHE A 105 -13.54 1.14 -13.68
C PHE A 105 -12.33 1.52 -14.53
N LYS A 106 -12.44 2.63 -15.26
CA LYS A 106 -11.34 3.25 -16.00
C LYS A 106 -10.74 4.36 -15.12
N TYR A 107 -9.42 4.35 -14.97
CA TYR A 107 -8.65 5.31 -14.17
C TYR A 107 -7.74 6.14 -15.06
#